data_AF-A0A0C9VK17-F1
#
_entry.id   AF-A0A0C9VK17-F1
#
_cell.length_a   1.000
_cell.length_b   1.000
_cell.length_c   1.000
_cell.angle_alpha   90.00
_cell.angle_beta   90.00
_cell.angle_gamma   90.00
#
_symmetry.space_group_name_H-M   'P 1'
#
loop_
_entity.id
_entity.type
_entity.pdbx_description
1 polymer ?
#
loop_
_entity_poly.entity_id
_entity_poly.type
_entity_poly.pdbx_seq_one_letter_code
_entity_poly.pdbx_strand_id
1 'polypeptide(L)'
;PWSKVMLSGVLTRTLRDEPVFSDDTLKEALLRNPIASKLTITQPPRWVRQPETIDSFKSSVSFAFEDPDGSHLKSLLRSTLFMFGAPVSAKRWVD
;
A
#
# COMPACT_ATOMS: atom_id res chain seq x y z
N PRO A 1 -16.10 -8.81 8.24
CA PRO A 1 -16.02 -7.40 7.78
C PRO A 1 -14.60 -7.08 7.35
N TRP A 2 -14.41 -6.19 6.38
CA TRP A 2 -13.08 -5.84 5.86
C TRP A 2 -12.91 -4.32 5.83
N SER A 3 -11.65 -3.89 5.93
CA SER A 3 -11.23 -2.51 5.78
C SER A 3 -10.33 -2.40 4.55
N LYS A 4 -10.40 -1.24 3.88
CA LYS A 4 -9.52 -0.90 2.75
C LYS A 4 -8.83 0.42 3.00
N VAL A 5 -7.57 0.48 2.59
CA VAL A 5 -6.69 1.62 2.81
C VAL A 5 -5.99 1.99 1.52
N MET A 6 -5.72 3.28 1.36
CA MET A 6 -4.84 3.82 0.33
C MET A 6 -3.53 4.27 0.97
N LEU A 7 -2.41 3.87 0.38
CA LEU A 7 -1.08 4.40 0.67
C LEU A 7 -0.69 5.37 -0.42
N SER A 8 -0.39 6.62 -0.06
CA SER A 8 0.07 7.65 -0.99
C SER A 8 1.56 7.93 -0.83
N GLY A 9 2.22 8.32 -1.92
CA GLY A 9 3.64 8.63 -1.94
C GLY A 9 4.54 7.41 -2.12
N VAL A 10 3.98 6.29 -2.57
CA VAL A 10 4.70 5.04 -2.83
C VAL A 10 5.58 5.22 -4.07
N LEU A 11 6.87 4.89 -3.96
CA LEU A 11 7.78 4.90 -5.10
C LEU A 11 7.32 3.90 -6.16
N THR A 12 7.33 4.31 -7.43
CA THR A 12 6.81 3.51 -8.54
C THR A 12 7.87 2.63 -9.18
N ARG A 13 9.14 3.05 -9.13
CA ARG A 13 10.31 2.40 -9.76
C ARG A 13 11.60 2.88 -9.09
N THR A 14 12.72 2.19 -9.30
CA THR A 14 14.03 2.62 -8.77
C THR A 14 14.66 3.67 -9.69
N LEU A 15 14.71 3.36 -10.98
CA LEU A 15 15.25 4.22 -12.03
C LEU A 15 14.15 4.65 -13.00
N ARG A 16 14.36 5.75 -13.74
CA ARG A 16 13.33 6.31 -14.61
C ARG A 16 12.87 5.36 -15.71
N ASP A 17 13.80 4.58 -16.26
CA ASP A 17 13.57 3.70 -17.41
C ASP A 17 13.15 2.27 -16.98
N GLU A 18 13.01 2.03 -15.68
CA GLU A 18 12.52 0.76 -15.16
C GLU A 18 10.98 0.69 -15.18
N PRO A 19 10.41 -0.52 -15.32
CA PRO A 19 8.98 -0.71 -15.19
C PRO A 19 8.50 -0.32 -13.79
N VAL A 20 7.21 0.02 -13.71
CA VAL A 20 6.54 0.20 -12.42
C VAL A 20 6.58 -1.12 -11.64
N PHE A 21 6.80 -1.06 -10.32
CA PHE A 21 6.82 -2.24 -9.46
C PHE A 21 5.54 -3.07 -9.60
N SER A 22 5.67 -4.39 -9.70
CA SER A 22 4.54 -5.32 -9.75
C SER A 22 3.79 -5.41 -8.42
N ASP A 23 2.57 -5.94 -8.45
CA ASP A 23 1.75 -6.17 -7.25
C ASP A 23 2.44 -7.10 -6.24
N ASP A 24 3.22 -8.09 -6.68
CA ASP A 24 4.01 -8.95 -5.79
C ASP A 24 5.12 -8.17 -5.08
N THR A 25 5.84 -7.32 -5.81
CA THR A 25 6.86 -6.42 -5.25
C THR A 25 6.25 -5.43 -4.26
N LEU A 26 5.05 -4.91 -4.54
CA LEU A 26 4.28 -4.09 -3.60
C LEU A 26 3.93 -4.89 -2.33
N LYS A 27 3.51 -6.15 -2.48
CA LYS A 27 3.15 -7.02 -1.36
C LYS A 27 4.35 -7.30 -0.46
N GLU A 28 5.50 -7.63 -1.04
CA GLU A 28 6.74 -7.82 -0.28
C GLU A 28 7.14 -6.55 0.47
N ALA A 29 7.08 -5.39 -0.18
CA ALA A 29 7.39 -4.11 0.45
C ALA A 29 6.42 -3.79 1.60
N LEU A 30 5.13 -4.04 1.42
CA LEU A 30 4.11 -3.82 2.44
C LEU A 30 4.37 -4.72 3.67
N LEU A 31 4.63 -6.02 3.45
CA LEU A 31 4.84 -7.00 4.51
C LEU A 31 6.12 -6.79 5.33
N ARG A 32 7.06 -5.94 4.86
CA ARG A 32 8.20 -5.48 5.68
C ARG A 32 7.77 -4.57 6.84
N ASN A 33 6.55 -4.02 6.81
CA ASN A 33 6.01 -3.25 7.93
C ASN A 33 5.46 -4.23 9.01
N PRO A 34 5.96 -4.19 10.26
CA PRO A 34 5.53 -5.14 11.31
C PRO A 34 4.04 -5.12 11.64
N ILE A 35 3.36 -3.99 11.39
CA ILE A 35 1.92 -3.89 11.56
C ILE A 35 1.15 -4.57 10.42
N ALA A 36 1.66 -4.49 9.19
CA ALA A 36 1.02 -5.05 8.01
C ALA A 36 1.24 -6.56 7.91
N SER A 37 2.39 -7.08 8.37
CA SER A 37 2.69 -8.52 8.38
C SER A 37 1.76 -9.36 9.27
N LYS A 38 1.06 -8.70 10.20
CA LYS A 38 0.08 -9.33 11.11
C LYS A 38 -1.35 -9.29 10.57
N LEU A 39 -1.59 -8.64 9.43
CA LEU A 39 -2.93 -8.49 8.85
C LEU A 39 -3.26 -9.67 7.94
N THR A 40 -4.49 -10.16 8.03
CA THR A 40 -5.04 -11.07 7.01
C THR A 40 -5.45 -10.25 5.79
N ILE A 41 -4.53 -10.12 4.82
CA ILE A 41 -4.77 -9.38 3.57
C ILE A 41 -5.76 -10.15 2.69
N THR A 42 -6.90 -9.55 2.37
CA THR A 42 -7.95 -10.12 1.51
C THR A 42 -7.85 -9.65 0.06
N GLN A 43 -7.32 -8.44 -0.15
CA GLN A 43 -6.96 -7.93 -1.47
C GLN A 43 -5.51 -7.43 -1.43
N PRO A 44 -4.61 -8.02 -2.22
CA PRO A 44 -3.20 -7.63 -2.21
C PRO A 44 -3.04 -6.17 -2.64
N PRO A 45 -1.92 -5.53 -2.24
CA PRO A 45 -1.62 -4.19 -2.68
C PRO A 45 -1.47 -4.12 -4.19
N ARG A 46 -2.24 -3.21 -4.79
CA ARG A 46 -2.23 -2.92 -6.22
C ARG A 46 -2.21 -1.42 -6.46
N TRP A 47 -1.68 -1.00 -7.60
CA TRP A 47 -1.75 0.40 -7.99
C TRP A 47 -3.19 0.88 -8.15
N VAL A 48 -3.46 2.08 -7.65
CA VAL A 48 -4.78 2.73 -7.84
C VAL A 48 -4.95 3.17 -9.29
N ARG A 49 -3.87 3.63 -9.91
CA ARG A 49 -3.80 3.92 -11.35
C ARG A 49 -3.32 2.69 -12.11
N GLN A 50 -3.71 2.57 -13.38
CA GLN A 50 -3.16 1.56 -14.28
C GLN A 50 -1.63 1.76 -14.40
N PRO A 51 -0.80 0.73 -14.15
CA PRO A 51 0.66 0.85 -14.13
C PRO A 51 1.23 1.53 -15.38
N GLU A 52 0.65 1.27 -16.55
CA GLU A 52 1.06 1.78 -17.86
C GLU A 52 0.83 3.29 -17.98
N THR A 53 -0.07 3.85 -17.17
CA THR A 53 -0.40 5.28 -17.15
C THR A 53 0.39 6.07 -16.10
N ILE A 54 1.20 5.40 -15.27
CA ILE A 54 1.97 6.04 -14.20
C ILE A 54 3.28 6.54 -14.78
N ASP A 55 3.39 7.85 -14.99
CA ASP A 55 4.60 8.55 -15.43
C ASP A 55 5.46 9.03 -14.25
N SER A 56 4.81 9.37 -13.14
CA SER A 56 5.45 9.89 -11.92
C SER A 56 6.29 8.84 -11.17
N PHE A 57 7.28 9.32 -10.40
CA PHE A 57 8.08 8.50 -9.47
C PHE A 57 7.33 8.11 -8.20
N LYS A 58 6.18 8.73 -7.93
CA LYS A 58 5.33 8.43 -6.78
C LYS A 58 3.90 8.28 -7.22
N SER A 59 3.21 7.30 -6.68
CA SER A 59 1.78 7.06 -6.92
C SER A 59 1.11 6.52 -5.66
N SER A 60 -0.13 6.05 -5.79
CA SER A 60 -0.91 5.49 -4.70
C SER A 60 -1.20 4.01 -4.93
N VAL A 61 -1.17 3.25 -3.83
CA VAL A 61 -1.47 1.82 -3.77
C VAL A 61 -2.69 1.62 -2.88
N SER A 62 -3.54 0.65 -3.18
CA SER A 62 -4.65 0.26 -2.30
C SER A 62 -4.57 -1.21 -1.95
N PHE A 63 -4.96 -1.57 -0.73
CA PHE A 63 -5.10 -2.97 -0.29
C PHE A 63 -6.23 -3.09 0.73
N ALA A 64 -6.74 -4.31 0.89
CA ALA A 64 -7.78 -4.62 1.85
C ALA A 64 -7.40 -5.80 2.74
N PHE A 65 -7.92 -5.80 3.97
CA PHE A 65 -7.63 -6.80 4.99
C PHE A 65 -8.86 -7.05 5.86
N GLU A 66 -8.89 -8.19 6.52
CA GLU A 66 -9.92 -8.50 7.51
C GLU A 66 -9.80 -7.53 8.69
N ASP A 67 -10.92 -6.91 9.04
CA ASP A 67 -10.98 -5.94 10.14
C ASP A 67 -12.37 -5.94 10.77
N PRO A 68 -12.72 -7.00 11.51
CA PRO A 68 -14.08 -7.18 12.04
C PRO A 68 -14.52 -6.08 13.00
N ASP A 69 -13.58 -5.50 13.76
CA ASP A 69 -13.82 -4.51 14.82
C ASP A 69 -13.30 -3.09 14.47
N GLY A 70 -12.64 -2.92 13.32
CA GLY A 70 -12.07 -1.65 12.88
C GLY A 70 -10.77 -1.26 13.60
N SER A 71 -10.24 -2.10 14.49
CA SER A 71 -9.05 -1.81 15.29
C SER A 71 -7.78 -1.83 14.44
N HIS A 72 -7.71 -2.72 13.46
CA HIS A 72 -6.56 -2.83 12.57
C HIS A 72 -6.43 -1.59 11.70
N LEU A 73 -7.53 -1.09 11.12
CA LEU A 73 -7.51 0.16 10.35
C LEU A 73 -7.09 1.35 11.22
N LYS A 74 -7.65 1.48 12.43
CA LYS A 74 -7.27 2.58 13.35
C LYS A 74 -5.79 2.56 13.70
N SER A 75 -5.24 1.38 13.98
CA SER A 75 -3.82 1.20 14.30
C SER A 75 -2.93 1.51 13.10
N LEU A 76 -3.33 1.04 11.91
CA LEU A 76 -2.61 1.28 10.66
C LEU A 76 -2.53 2.77 10.31
N LEU A 77 -3.64 3.51 10.45
CA LEU A 77 -3.70 4.95 10.16
C LEU A 77 -2.86 5.82 11.12
N ARG A 78 -2.56 5.32 12.32
CA ARG A 78 -1.71 6.01 13.31
C ARG A 78 -0.23 5.65 13.19
N SER A 79 0.08 4.57 12.47
CA SER A 79 1.43 4.06 12.34
C SER A 79 2.17 4.74 11.19
N THR A 80 3.48 4.91 11.34
CA THR A 80 4.35 5.26 10.21
C THR A 80 4.58 4.01 9.38
N LEU A 81 4.19 4.06 8.12
CA LEU A 81 4.43 2.98 7.16
C LEU A 81 5.53 3.38 6.19
N PHE A 82 6.25 2.38 5.70
CA PHE A 82 7.31 2.53 4.72
C PHE A 82 7.06 1.62 3.53
N MET A 83 7.33 2.13 2.33
CA MET A 83 7.39 1.36 1.10
C MET A 83 8.69 1.71 0.40
N PHE A 84 9.47 0.69 0.02
CA PHE A 84 10.75 0.88 -0.68
C PHE A 84 11.72 1.83 0.05
N GLY A 85 11.76 1.76 1.38
CA GLY A 85 12.64 2.59 2.22
C GLY A 85 12.17 4.04 2.44
N ALA A 86 11.04 4.46 1.84
CA ALA A 86 10.48 5.80 2.01
C ALA A 86 9.18 5.77 2.84
N PRO A 87 8.93 6.78 3.69
CA PRO A 87 7.68 6.88 4.43
C PRO A 87 6.51 7.14 3.48
N VAL A 88 5.36 6.53 3.76
CA VAL A 88 4.11 6.69 3.00
C VAL A 88 2.95 7.10 3.89
N SER A 89 1.97 7.78 3.32
CA SER A 89 0.78 8.22 4.06
C SER A 89 -0.37 7.24 3.88
N ALA A 90 -0.86 6.67 4.97
CA ALA A 90 -2.06 5.84 4.97
C ALA A 90 -3.33 6.68 5.13
N LYS A 91 -4.35 6.41 4.32
CA LYS A 91 -5.69 6.99 4.43
C LYS A 91 -6.74 5.91 4.26
N ARG A 92 -7.86 6.03 4.99
CA ARG A 92 -9.02 5.17 4.77
C ARG A 92 -9.49 5.32 3.32
N TRP A 93 -9.80 4.20 2.68
CA TRP A 93 -10.43 4.22 1.36
C TRP A 93 -11.83 4.81 1.47
N VAL A 94 -12.13 5.79 0.64
CA VAL A 94 -13.47 6.37 0.45
C VAL A 94 -13.81 6.12 -1.01
N ASP A 95 -14.90 5.39 -1.26
CA ASP A 95 -15.43 5.17 -2.61
C ASP A 95 -16.03 6.47 -3.18
#